data_AF-A0A6N8XE26-F1
#
_entry.id   AF-A0A6N8XE26-F1
#
_cell.length_a   1.000
_cell.length_b   1.000
_cell.length_c   1.000
_cell.angle_alpha   90.00
_cell.angle_beta   90.00
_cell.angle_gamma   90.00
#
_symmetry.space_group_name_H-M   'P 1'
#
loop_
_entity.id
_entity.type
_entity.pdbx_description
1 polymer ?
#
loop_
_entity_poly.entity_id
_entity_poly.type
_entity_poly.pdbx_seq_one_letter_code
_entity_poly.pdbx_strand_id
1 'polypeptide(L)'
;VIPREGTDWSFSFNFSDIDGDGDNDLLLCSDFVTSQVHLNNGDGTFTDITDRAVIVDQNGMGGAVADFAHDGDMDWFVTSIYDLDYGGNRFGNRLYRNSGGGVFEDVTLEPVDDGAWGWGTCAADFDNDTHVDIVHVNGWLYEDDNGKSYQNIPVRFFHNQGSNDMRFRERAVEFGLENDSEGRGIVCFDADRDGDVDLVISNNFVDNVVFYRNDTDNDNHYLSIRLAGKGANTFGVGAHVAVATDEVTQVRELGGTSNYVSHNPLEAHVGLGSAAVASVTVRWPDGTTTTLDAVEADQLLTISQP
;
A
#
# COMPACT_ATOMS: atom_id res chain seq x y z
N VAL A 1 -6.93 -8.31 -25.97
CA VAL A 1 -7.17 -9.77 -26.08
C VAL A 1 -8.25 -10.10 -25.07
N ILE A 2 -9.40 -10.65 -25.48
CA ILE A 2 -10.45 -11.03 -24.51
C ILE A 2 -10.00 -12.33 -23.83
N PRO A 3 -9.94 -12.40 -22.48
CA PRO A 3 -9.56 -13.63 -21.79
C PRO A 3 -10.46 -14.80 -22.20
N ARG A 4 -9.95 -16.04 -22.07
CA ARG A 4 -10.82 -17.21 -22.12
C ARG A 4 -11.81 -17.13 -20.95
N GLU A 5 -13.01 -17.65 -21.16
CA GLU A 5 -14.00 -17.81 -20.11
C GLU A 5 -13.35 -18.52 -18.90
N GLY A 6 -13.32 -17.85 -17.74
CA GLY A 6 -12.68 -18.36 -16.51
C GLY A 6 -11.18 -18.14 -16.36
N THR A 7 -10.55 -17.26 -17.16
CA THR A 7 -9.15 -16.82 -16.95
C THR A 7 -9.09 -15.31 -16.76
N ASP A 8 -8.31 -14.84 -15.78
CA ASP A 8 -8.02 -13.42 -15.59
C ASP A 8 -6.52 -13.14 -15.85
N TRP A 9 -6.19 -11.88 -16.05
CA TRP A 9 -4.84 -11.36 -16.24
C TRP A 9 -4.34 -10.68 -14.96
N SER A 10 -4.42 -11.40 -13.85
CA SER A 10 -3.99 -10.89 -12.54
C SER A 10 -2.46 -10.81 -12.47
N PHE A 11 -1.94 -9.72 -11.94
CA PHE A 11 -0.50 -9.46 -11.82
C PHE A 11 0.00 -9.55 -10.38
N SER A 12 -0.62 -8.80 -9.46
CA SER A 12 -0.27 -8.78 -8.04
C SER A 12 -1.46 -9.11 -7.16
N PHE A 13 -1.17 -9.51 -5.94
CA PHE A 13 -2.17 -9.80 -4.92
C PHE A 13 -1.79 -9.17 -3.59
N ASN A 14 -2.78 -8.75 -2.81
CA ASN A 14 -2.62 -8.35 -1.42
C ASN A 14 -3.52 -9.23 -0.55
N PHE A 15 -3.03 -9.57 0.64
CA PHE A 15 -3.81 -10.20 1.70
C PHE A 15 -4.12 -9.15 2.78
N SER A 16 -5.38 -9.04 3.16
CA SER A 16 -5.85 -8.11 4.20
C SER A 16 -7.20 -8.56 4.74
N ASP A 17 -7.48 -8.35 6.03
CA ASP A 17 -8.75 -8.63 6.69
C ASP A 17 -9.73 -7.47 6.42
N ILE A 18 -10.36 -7.48 5.24
CA ILE A 18 -11.14 -6.31 4.75
C ILE A 18 -12.54 -6.25 5.37
N ASP A 19 -13.04 -7.34 5.95
CA ASP A 19 -14.34 -7.38 6.62
C ASP A 19 -14.26 -7.40 8.15
N GLY A 20 -13.06 -7.55 8.71
CA GLY A 20 -12.79 -7.47 10.13
C GLY A 20 -13.14 -8.76 10.89
N ASP A 21 -13.31 -9.89 10.19
CA ASP A 21 -13.63 -11.18 10.80
C ASP A 21 -12.39 -11.92 11.34
N GLY A 22 -11.19 -11.45 10.99
CA GLY A 22 -9.90 -11.98 11.44
C GLY A 22 -9.25 -12.97 10.47
N ASP A 23 -9.89 -13.32 9.37
CA ASP A 23 -9.31 -14.08 8.27
C ASP A 23 -8.84 -13.13 7.16
N ASN A 24 -7.61 -13.33 6.65
CA ASN A 24 -7.16 -12.50 5.52
C ASN A 24 -7.94 -12.85 4.25
N ASP A 25 -8.51 -11.82 3.62
CA ASP A 25 -9.11 -11.83 2.30
C ASP A 25 -8.07 -11.58 1.20
N LEU A 26 -8.50 -11.69 -0.05
CA LEU A 26 -7.62 -11.60 -1.22
C LEU A 26 -8.06 -10.47 -2.16
N LEU A 27 -7.17 -9.50 -2.35
CA LEU A 27 -7.31 -8.41 -3.31
C LEU A 27 -6.39 -8.69 -4.51
N LEU A 28 -6.93 -8.74 -5.73
CA LEU A 28 -6.19 -9.08 -6.95
C LEU A 28 -6.17 -7.93 -7.93
N CYS A 29 -4.99 -7.42 -8.29
CA CYS A 29 -4.83 -6.42 -9.34
C CYS A 29 -4.83 -7.10 -10.71
N SER A 30 -5.63 -6.61 -11.66
CA SER A 30 -5.81 -7.23 -12.99
C SER A 30 -5.63 -6.26 -14.15
N ASP A 31 -4.91 -6.68 -15.20
CA ASP A 31 -4.58 -5.85 -16.36
C ASP A 31 -5.81 -5.59 -17.26
N PHE A 32 -6.24 -6.52 -18.10
CA PHE A 32 -7.27 -6.19 -19.11
C PHE A 32 -8.72 -6.00 -18.58
N VAL A 33 -8.97 -6.28 -17.31
CA VAL A 33 -10.29 -6.17 -16.66
C VAL A 33 -10.10 -5.42 -15.35
N THR A 34 -11.17 -5.15 -14.61
CA THR A 34 -11.03 -4.54 -13.29
C THR A 34 -10.47 -5.53 -12.29
N SER A 35 -9.77 -4.99 -11.31
CA SER A 35 -9.25 -5.73 -10.16
C SER A 35 -10.39 -6.43 -9.38
N GLN A 36 -10.05 -7.39 -8.52
CA GLN A 36 -11.01 -8.28 -7.88
C GLN A 36 -10.85 -8.33 -6.37
N VAL A 37 -11.97 -8.50 -5.68
CA VAL A 37 -12.07 -8.65 -4.22
C VAL A 37 -12.65 -10.03 -3.92
N HIS A 38 -11.92 -10.82 -3.15
CA HIS A 38 -12.25 -12.20 -2.83
C HIS A 38 -12.31 -12.38 -1.31
N LEU A 39 -13.51 -12.63 -0.79
CA LEU A 39 -13.74 -12.87 0.63
C LEU A 39 -13.32 -14.29 1.02
N ASN A 40 -12.57 -14.43 2.10
CA ASN A 40 -12.17 -15.71 2.66
C ASN A 40 -13.36 -16.36 3.39
N ASN A 41 -13.63 -17.63 3.10
CA ASN A 41 -14.76 -18.35 3.72
C ASN A 41 -14.37 -19.04 5.05
N GLY A 42 -13.15 -18.85 5.55
CA GLY A 42 -12.61 -19.50 6.76
C GLY A 42 -12.27 -20.99 6.60
N ASP A 43 -12.39 -21.54 5.39
CA ASP A 43 -12.09 -22.95 5.07
C ASP A 43 -11.01 -23.12 4.00
N GLY A 44 -10.29 -22.03 3.69
CA GLY A 44 -9.26 -21.98 2.66
C GLY A 44 -9.82 -21.82 1.24
N THR A 45 -11.13 -21.57 1.10
CA THR A 45 -11.77 -21.16 -0.15
C THR A 45 -12.14 -19.69 -0.11
N PHE A 46 -12.32 -19.10 -1.29
CA PHE A 46 -12.65 -17.70 -1.45
C PHE A 46 -13.89 -17.50 -2.32
N THR A 47 -14.63 -16.43 -2.07
CA THR A 47 -15.80 -16.00 -2.83
C THR A 47 -15.51 -14.66 -3.50
N ASP A 48 -15.62 -14.58 -4.83
CA ASP A 48 -15.55 -13.32 -5.57
C ASP A 48 -16.75 -12.43 -5.18
N ILE A 49 -16.48 -11.35 -4.47
CA ILE A 49 -17.45 -10.35 -4.03
C ILE A 49 -17.29 -9.02 -4.79
N THR A 50 -16.54 -9.02 -5.91
CA THR A 50 -16.20 -7.80 -6.65
C THR A 50 -17.45 -7.07 -7.13
N ASP A 51 -17.71 -5.87 -6.60
CA ASP A 51 -18.67 -4.95 -7.19
C ASP A 51 -18.04 -4.24 -8.40
N ARG A 52 -18.40 -4.68 -9.61
CA ARG A 52 -17.89 -4.14 -10.87
C ARG A 52 -18.42 -2.74 -11.20
N ALA A 53 -19.34 -2.19 -10.41
CA ALA A 53 -19.74 -0.79 -10.48
C ALA A 53 -18.83 0.12 -9.65
N VAL A 54 -18.08 -0.44 -8.69
CA VAL A 54 -17.15 0.28 -7.80
C VAL A 54 -15.71 0.04 -8.21
N ILE A 55 -15.31 -1.23 -8.37
CA ILE A 55 -13.94 -1.60 -8.72
C ILE A 55 -13.78 -1.43 -10.24
N VAL A 56 -13.21 -0.29 -10.64
CA VAL A 56 -13.19 0.24 -12.02
C VAL A 56 -11.81 0.69 -12.51
N ASP A 57 -10.73 0.34 -11.82
CA ASP A 57 -9.34 0.70 -12.16
C ASP A 57 -9.01 0.42 -13.62
N GLN A 58 -9.23 -0.83 -14.07
CA GLN A 58 -8.83 -1.35 -15.37
C GLN A 58 -7.32 -1.17 -15.62
N ASN A 59 -6.66 -2.20 -16.12
CA ASN A 59 -5.21 -2.18 -16.31
C ASN A 59 -4.49 -1.99 -14.97
N GLY A 60 -4.91 -2.72 -13.94
CA GLY A 60 -4.30 -2.75 -12.62
C GLY A 60 -3.06 -3.64 -12.58
N MET A 61 -1.95 -3.14 -12.02
CA MET A 61 -0.67 -3.87 -11.95
C MET A 61 -0.14 -4.12 -10.55
N GLY A 62 -0.25 -3.14 -9.66
CA GLY A 62 0.24 -3.18 -8.29
C GLY A 62 -0.82 -2.67 -7.33
N GLY A 63 -0.75 -3.15 -6.09
CA GLY A 63 -1.67 -2.75 -5.03
C GLY A 63 -0.94 -2.48 -3.72
N ALA A 64 -1.43 -1.48 -2.98
CA ALA A 64 -1.02 -1.18 -1.62
C ALA A 64 -2.25 -1.07 -0.72
N VAL A 65 -2.14 -1.60 0.49
CA VAL A 65 -3.23 -1.67 1.47
C VAL A 65 -2.78 -0.94 2.73
N ALA A 66 -3.60 0.01 3.21
CA ALA A 66 -3.30 0.80 4.40
C ALA A 66 -4.58 1.44 4.98
N ASP A 67 -4.55 1.81 6.26
CA ASP A 67 -5.56 2.63 6.93
C ASP A 67 -5.32 4.12 6.63
N PHE A 68 -5.72 4.61 5.43
CA PHE A 68 -5.48 6.01 5.05
C PHE A 68 -6.42 6.99 5.78
N ALA A 69 -7.59 6.50 6.22
CA ALA A 69 -8.61 7.32 6.89
C ALA A 69 -8.51 7.31 8.43
N HIS A 70 -7.65 6.47 9.02
CA HIS A 70 -7.56 6.22 10.47
C HIS A 70 -8.90 5.78 11.08
N ASP A 71 -9.68 4.99 10.34
CA ASP A 71 -10.92 4.39 10.82
C ASP A 71 -10.76 2.91 11.17
N GLY A 72 -9.58 2.34 10.91
CA GLY A 72 -9.22 0.97 11.27
C GLY A 72 -9.66 -0.08 10.25
N ASP A 73 -10.33 0.35 9.17
CA ASP A 73 -10.66 -0.48 8.02
C ASP A 73 -9.57 -0.26 6.95
N MET A 74 -9.01 -1.34 6.40
CA MET A 74 -7.95 -1.21 5.41
C MET A 74 -8.50 -0.78 4.06
N ASP A 75 -7.99 0.34 3.54
CA ASP A 75 -8.25 0.85 2.20
C ASP A 75 -7.29 0.24 1.17
N TRP A 76 -7.64 0.35 -0.11
CA TRP A 76 -6.88 -0.26 -1.20
C TRP A 76 -6.56 0.73 -2.32
N PHE A 77 -5.26 0.96 -2.53
CA PHE A 77 -4.76 1.69 -3.69
C PHE A 77 -4.30 0.71 -4.77
N VAL A 78 -4.75 0.92 -6.02
CA VAL A 78 -4.38 0.14 -7.19
C VAL A 78 -3.72 1.06 -8.21
N THR A 79 -2.50 0.73 -8.63
CA THR A 79 -1.87 1.43 -9.76
C THR A 79 -2.46 0.96 -11.07
N SER A 80 -2.65 1.86 -12.02
CA SER A 80 -3.14 1.49 -13.35
C SER A 80 -2.55 2.35 -14.48
N ILE A 81 -2.75 1.90 -15.72
CA ILE A 81 -2.45 2.70 -16.91
C ILE A 81 -3.46 3.85 -17.00
N TYR A 82 -2.94 5.05 -16.87
CA TYR A 82 -3.70 6.26 -17.04
C TYR A 82 -4.03 6.49 -18.50
N ASP A 83 -5.27 6.28 -18.93
CA ASP A 83 -5.70 6.47 -20.31
C ASP A 83 -7.17 6.88 -20.46
N LEU A 84 -7.58 7.27 -21.66
CA LEU A 84 -8.98 7.44 -22.01
C LEU A 84 -9.44 6.24 -22.85
N ASP A 85 -10.58 5.63 -22.50
CA ASP A 85 -11.20 4.67 -23.42
C ASP A 85 -11.77 5.35 -24.67
N TYR A 86 -12.14 4.51 -25.65
CA TYR A 86 -12.87 4.92 -26.85
C TYR A 86 -14.23 5.59 -26.57
N GLY A 87 -14.75 5.50 -25.32
CA GLY A 87 -15.97 6.16 -24.86
C GLY A 87 -15.73 7.51 -24.15
N GLY A 88 -14.48 7.90 -23.94
CA GLY A 88 -14.09 9.12 -23.22
C GLY A 88 -14.04 8.98 -21.69
N ASN A 89 -14.14 7.77 -21.14
CA ASN A 89 -13.92 7.53 -19.71
C ASN A 89 -12.43 7.50 -19.40
N ARG A 90 -12.06 8.06 -18.26
CA ARG A 90 -10.68 8.05 -17.77
C ARG A 90 -10.41 6.83 -16.91
N PHE A 91 -9.36 6.09 -17.27
CA PHE A 91 -8.71 5.06 -16.49
C PHE A 91 -7.44 5.60 -15.85
N GLY A 92 -6.95 4.88 -14.86
CA GLY A 92 -5.82 5.27 -14.06
C GLY A 92 -5.90 4.63 -12.70
N ASN A 93 -4.99 5.05 -11.83
CA ASN A 93 -4.96 4.54 -10.47
C ASN A 93 -6.32 4.69 -9.79
N ARG A 94 -6.59 3.82 -8.82
CA ARG A 94 -7.76 3.94 -7.96
C ARG A 94 -7.37 3.87 -6.50
N LEU A 95 -8.05 4.68 -5.69
CA LEU A 95 -8.04 4.60 -4.25
C LEU A 95 -9.45 4.23 -3.80
N TYR A 96 -9.58 3.01 -3.28
CA TYR A 96 -10.82 2.46 -2.79
C TYR A 96 -10.85 2.57 -1.28
N ARG A 97 -11.80 3.35 -0.74
CA ARG A 97 -12.03 3.42 0.69
C ARG A 97 -12.84 2.22 1.14
N ASN A 98 -12.40 1.50 2.16
CA ASN A 98 -13.21 0.47 2.81
C ASN A 98 -14.11 1.13 3.86
N SER A 99 -15.43 0.95 3.73
CA SER A 99 -16.41 1.46 4.69
C SER A 99 -16.75 0.44 5.79
N GLY A 100 -15.95 -0.61 5.91
CA GLY A 100 -16.13 -1.75 6.80
C GLY A 100 -16.90 -2.91 6.16
N GLY A 101 -16.65 -4.13 6.64
CA GLY A 101 -17.34 -5.34 6.18
C GLY A 101 -17.03 -5.72 4.72
N GLY A 102 -15.86 -5.33 4.20
CA GLY A 102 -15.42 -5.60 2.84
C GLY A 102 -16.13 -4.76 1.77
N VAL A 103 -16.79 -3.66 2.15
CA VAL A 103 -17.53 -2.79 1.23
C VAL A 103 -16.68 -1.59 0.83
N PHE A 104 -16.33 -1.52 -0.45
CA PHE A 104 -15.51 -0.44 -1.00
C PHE A 104 -16.32 0.70 -1.64
N GLU A 105 -15.73 1.90 -1.65
CA GLU A 105 -16.13 3.07 -2.45
C GLU A 105 -14.91 3.59 -3.24
N ASP A 106 -15.08 3.94 -4.52
CA ASP A 106 -14.05 4.65 -5.28
C ASP A 106 -14.01 6.12 -4.86
N VAL A 107 -12.96 6.51 -4.13
CA VAL A 107 -12.73 7.88 -3.65
C VAL A 107 -11.62 8.59 -4.42
N THR A 108 -11.23 8.06 -5.58
CA THR A 108 -10.11 8.55 -6.38
C THR A 108 -10.35 9.97 -6.89
N LEU A 109 -9.33 10.81 -6.78
CA LEU A 109 -9.33 12.19 -7.27
C LEU A 109 -7.99 12.56 -7.89
N GLU A 110 -7.98 13.60 -8.73
CA GLU A 110 -6.73 14.23 -9.14
C GLU A 110 -5.96 14.74 -7.91
N PRO A 111 -4.62 14.56 -7.84
CA PRO A 111 -3.76 13.98 -8.87
C PRO A 111 -3.56 12.45 -8.79
N VAL A 112 -4.18 11.76 -7.81
CA VAL A 112 -3.97 10.34 -7.54
C VAL A 112 -4.32 9.46 -8.73
N ASP A 113 -5.33 9.84 -9.52
CA ASP A 113 -5.77 9.11 -10.72
C ASP A 113 -4.69 8.98 -11.81
N ASP A 114 -3.71 9.88 -11.87
CA ASP A 114 -2.62 9.82 -12.86
C ASP A 114 -1.56 8.77 -12.52
N GLY A 115 -1.82 7.54 -12.96
CA GLY A 115 -0.88 6.42 -12.89
C GLY A 115 0.23 6.41 -13.93
N ALA A 116 0.21 7.31 -14.93
CA ALA A 116 1.02 7.14 -16.14
C ALA A 116 0.89 5.71 -16.69
N TRP A 117 1.96 4.90 -16.66
CA TRP A 117 1.87 3.45 -16.83
C TRP A 117 2.31 2.76 -15.54
N GLY A 118 1.42 2.70 -14.56
CA GLY A 118 1.74 2.29 -13.19
C GLY A 118 2.14 0.82 -13.05
N TRP A 119 3.05 0.52 -12.11
CA TRP A 119 3.49 -0.85 -11.80
C TRP A 119 3.52 -1.09 -10.28
N GLY A 120 4.69 -1.32 -9.67
CA GLY A 120 4.81 -1.49 -8.23
C GLY A 120 4.45 -0.21 -7.48
N THR A 121 3.85 -0.37 -6.30
CA THR A 121 3.49 0.71 -5.37
C THR A 121 3.86 0.34 -3.94
N CYS A 122 4.10 1.35 -3.11
CA CYS A 122 4.18 1.26 -1.66
C CYS A 122 3.30 2.33 -1.03
N ALA A 123 2.69 1.99 0.12
CA ALA A 123 2.11 2.93 1.05
C ALA A 123 2.90 2.94 2.37
N ALA A 124 3.38 4.10 2.79
CA ALA A 124 4.11 4.31 4.05
C ALA A 124 4.01 5.77 4.48
N ASP A 125 4.19 6.04 5.76
CA ASP A 125 4.34 7.39 6.31
C ASP A 125 5.81 7.79 6.17
N PHE A 126 6.17 8.58 5.15
CA PHE A 126 7.58 8.87 4.82
C PHE A 126 8.16 10.03 5.63
N ASP A 127 7.32 10.93 6.13
CA ASP A 127 7.75 12.06 6.96
C ASP A 127 7.32 11.93 8.43
N ASN A 128 6.84 10.75 8.82
CA ASN A 128 6.39 10.41 10.17
C ASN A 128 5.30 11.35 10.71
N ASP A 129 4.49 11.96 9.83
CA ASP A 129 3.47 12.96 10.19
C ASP A 129 2.14 12.34 10.64
N THR A 130 2.12 11.01 10.82
CA THR A 130 1.00 10.14 11.14
C THR A 130 0.10 9.77 9.95
N HIS A 131 0.34 10.29 8.76
CA HIS A 131 -0.48 9.99 7.58
C HIS A 131 0.30 9.15 6.58
N VAL A 132 -0.35 8.11 6.07
CA VAL A 132 0.26 7.24 5.07
C VAL A 132 0.23 7.93 3.70
N ASP A 133 1.38 8.02 3.06
CA ASP A 133 1.57 8.46 1.68
C ASP A 133 1.60 7.28 0.70
N ILE A 134 1.58 7.58 -0.59
CA ILE A 134 1.69 6.58 -1.65
C ILE A 134 2.83 6.95 -2.60
N VAL A 135 3.70 5.98 -2.89
CA VAL A 135 4.69 6.09 -3.96
C VAL A 135 4.50 4.94 -4.94
N HIS A 136 4.52 5.23 -6.24
CA HIS A 136 4.53 4.18 -7.24
C HIS A 136 5.48 4.46 -8.39
N VAL A 137 6.00 3.36 -8.94
CA VAL A 137 6.84 3.40 -10.14
C VAL A 137 5.97 3.24 -11.38
N ASN A 138 6.50 3.66 -12.52
CA ASN A 138 5.78 3.64 -13.78
C ASN A 138 6.74 3.57 -14.97
N GLY A 139 6.18 3.42 -16.17
CA GLY A 139 6.87 3.64 -17.43
C GLY A 139 6.76 2.47 -18.42
N TRP A 140 6.85 2.81 -19.70
CA TRP A 140 6.80 1.86 -20.82
C TRP A 140 7.59 2.36 -22.03
N LEU A 141 8.45 1.49 -22.59
CA LEU A 141 9.42 1.84 -23.65
C LEU A 141 8.77 2.23 -24.98
N TYR A 142 7.50 1.88 -25.20
CA TYR A 142 6.88 2.05 -26.50
C TYR A 142 5.84 3.17 -26.47
N GLU A 143 5.88 4.00 -27.50
CA GLU A 143 4.76 4.87 -27.83
C GLU A 143 3.59 3.98 -28.24
N ASP A 144 2.39 4.29 -27.74
CA ASP A 144 1.19 3.59 -28.17
C ASP A 144 0.82 3.98 -29.62
N ASP A 145 -0.14 3.26 -30.20
CA ASP A 145 -0.58 3.50 -31.58
C ASP A 145 -1.21 4.90 -31.79
N ASN A 146 -1.50 5.64 -30.72
CA ASN A 146 -2.09 6.99 -30.72
C ASN A 146 -1.07 8.11 -30.50
N GLY A 147 0.21 7.77 -30.34
CA GLY A 147 1.29 8.73 -30.12
C GLY A 147 1.52 9.11 -28.66
N LYS A 148 0.91 8.39 -27.72
CA LYS A 148 1.09 8.59 -26.29
C LYS A 148 2.35 7.86 -25.84
N SER A 149 3.21 8.58 -25.13
CA SER A 149 4.47 8.05 -24.62
C SER A 149 4.44 8.03 -23.11
N TYR A 150 4.91 6.92 -22.55
CA TYR A 150 5.14 6.73 -21.12
C TYR A 150 6.63 6.53 -20.82
N GLN A 151 7.49 7.02 -21.71
CA GLN A 151 8.93 6.99 -21.54
C GLN A 151 9.38 8.16 -20.65
N ASN A 152 10.39 7.94 -19.83
CA ASN A 152 11.02 8.97 -19.00
C ASN A 152 10.01 9.75 -18.13
N ILE A 153 9.00 9.05 -17.62
CA ILE A 153 8.06 9.62 -16.64
C ILE A 153 8.63 9.31 -15.25
N PRO A 154 8.88 10.34 -14.41
CA PRO A 154 9.35 10.13 -13.06
C PRO A 154 8.37 9.28 -12.25
N VAL A 155 8.85 8.63 -11.20
CA VAL A 155 8.00 8.05 -10.15
C VAL A 155 6.95 9.05 -9.67
N ARG A 156 5.83 8.54 -9.18
CA ARG A 156 4.76 9.35 -8.59
C ARG A 156 4.85 9.24 -7.08
N PHE A 157 4.80 10.37 -6.39
CA PHE A 157 4.74 10.42 -4.94
C PHE A 157 3.55 11.28 -4.53
N PHE A 158 2.49 10.62 -4.08
CA PHE A 158 1.28 11.23 -3.56
C PHE A 158 1.43 11.38 -2.05
N HIS A 159 1.86 12.57 -1.64
CA HIS A 159 2.02 12.97 -0.25
C HIS A 159 0.66 13.35 0.35
N ASN A 160 0.26 12.71 1.43
CA ASN A 160 -0.99 12.95 2.13
C ASN A 160 -0.97 14.37 2.73
N GLN A 161 -2.10 15.07 2.68
CA GLN A 161 -2.18 16.47 3.12
C GLN A 161 -2.47 16.62 4.63
N GLY A 162 -2.29 15.55 5.40
CA GLY A 162 -2.47 15.56 6.86
C GLY A 162 -3.93 15.52 7.29
N SER A 163 -4.80 14.89 6.51
CA SER A 163 -6.21 14.75 6.84
C SER A 163 -6.80 13.39 6.47
N ASN A 164 -7.72 12.91 7.32
CA ASN A 164 -8.43 11.63 7.16
C ASN A 164 -9.41 11.59 5.97
N ASP A 165 -9.44 12.61 5.11
CA ASP A 165 -10.28 12.63 3.91
C ASP A 165 -9.52 12.19 2.64
N MET A 166 -8.36 11.56 2.82
CA MET A 166 -7.58 10.87 1.78
C MET A 166 -7.22 11.81 0.62
N ARG A 167 -6.71 12.99 0.98
CA ARG A 167 -6.28 14.03 0.03
C ARG A 167 -4.78 13.99 -0.13
N PHE A 168 -4.35 13.98 -1.39
CA PHE A 168 -2.94 13.88 -1.72
C PHE A 168 -2.50 14.99 -2.67
N ARG A 169 -1.19 15.27 -2.63
CA ARG A 169 -0.51 16.10 -3.59
C ARG A 169 0.63 15.31 -4.22
N GLU A 170 0.75 15.39 -5.54
CA GLU A 170 1.92 14.86 -6.24
C GLU A 170 3.14 15.75 -5.93
N ARG A 171 4.20 15.15 -5.39
CA ARG A 171 5.41 15.85 -4.90
C ARG A 171 6.71 15.12 -5.23
N ALA A 172 6.74 14.18 -6.18
CA ALA A 172 7.94 13.37 -6.43
C ALA A 172 9.19 14.21 -6.68
N VAL A 173 9.11 15.19 -7.59
CA VAL A 173 10.23 16.10 -7.89
C VAL A 173 10.62 16.96 -6.68
N GLU A 174 9.66 17.38 -5.86
CA GLU A 174 9.93 18.18 -4.66
C GLU A 174 10.74 17.41 -3.61
N PHE A 175 10.55 16.09 -3.54
CA PHE A 175 11.29 15.17 -2.68
C PHE A 175 12.50 14.52 -3.38
N GLY A 176 12.87 14.96 -4.59
CA GLY A 176 14.01 14.42 -5.32
C GLY A 176 13.80 13.00 -5.90
N LEU A 177 12.57 12.51 -5.89
CA LEU A 177 12.15 11.25 -6.48
C LEU A 177 11.98 11.41 -8.00
N GLU A 178 13.09 11.64 -8.71
CA GLU A 178 13.10 11.95 -10.15
C GLU A 178 13.43 10.74 -11.04
N ASN A 179 13.59 9.53 -10.49
CA ASN A 179 13.89 8.36 -11.31
C ASN A 179 12.76 8.09 -12.29
N ASP A 180 13.13 7.93 -13.55
CA ASP A 180 12.22 7.80 -14.69
C ASP A 180 12.50 6.52 -15.51
N SER A 181 13.19 5.55 -14.89
CA SER A 181 13.85 4.42 -15.53
C SER A 181 12.99 3.14 -15.61
N GLU A 182 11.73 3.23 -16.01
CA GLU A 182 10.84 2.07 -16.15
C GLU A 182 10.83 1.11 -14.96
N GLY A 183 10.42 1.62 -13.80
CA GLY A 183 10.31 0.81 -12.61
C GLY A 183 9.28 -0.31 -12.77
N ARG A 184 9.54 -1.42 -12.08
CA ARG A 184 8.63 -2.58 -11.96
C ARG A 184 8.36 -2.89 -10.51
N GLY A 185 9.40 -3.24 -9.76
CA GLY A 185 9.29 -3.48 -8.33
C GLY A 185 9.74 -2.28 -7.50
N ILE A 186 9.09 -2.08 -6.37
CA ILE A 186 9.41 -1.08 -5.35
C ILE A 186 9.25 -1.71 -3.96
N VAL A 187 10.21 -1.45 -3.07
CA VAL A 187 10.19 -1.89 -1.68
C VAL A 187 10.42 -0.68 -0.80
N CYS A 188 9.63 -0.53 0.25
CA CYS A 188 9.77 0.55 1.22
C CYS A 188 9.98 -0.02 2.64
N PHE A 189 11.01 0.47 3.31
CA PHE A 189 11.39 0.06 4.65
C PHE A 189 12.49 0.98 5.19
N ASP A 190 12.58 1.11 6.52
CA ASP A 190 13.72 1.73 7.21
C ASP A 190 14.96 0.81 7.08
N ALA A 191 15.84 1.13 6.13
CA ALA A 191 16.93 0.26 5.70
C ALA A 191 18.17 0.39 6.59
N ASP A 192 18.45 1.60 7.07
CA ASP A 192 19.63 1.91 7.88
C ASP A 192 19.34 2.09 9.38
N ARG A 193 18.06 2.04 9.78
CA ARG A 193 17.58 2.06 11.17
C ARG A 193 17.66 3.42 11.83
N ASP A 194 17.46 4.50 11.07
CA ASP A 194 17.44 5.87 11.59
C ASP A 194 16.02 6.44 11.78
N GLY A 195 14.99 5.76 11.29
CA GLY A 195 13.60 6.02 11.66
C GLY A 195 12.72 6.65 10.60
N ASP A 196 13.24 6.86 9.40
CA ASP A 196 12.43 7.18 8.23
C ASP A 196 12.42 6.01 7.22
N VAL A 197 11.42 6.02 6.35
CA VAL A 197 11.21 4.92 5.40
C VAL A 197 11.98 5.21 4.11
N ASP A 198 12.90 4.30 3.74
CA ASP A 198 13.65 4.35 2.48
C ASP A 198 12.93 3.65 1.33
N LEU A 199 13.44 3.82 0.10
CA LEU A 199 12.96 3.11 -1.08
C LEU A 199 14.07 2.36 -1.83
N VAL A 200 13.75 1.14 -2.26
CA VAL A 200 14.51 0.41 -3.29
C VAL A 200 13.61 0.19 -4.49
N ILE A 201 14.05 0.66 -5.66
CA ILE A 201 13.34 0.50 -6.93
C ILE A 201 14.14 -0.45 -7.82
N SER A 202 13.43 -1.36 -8.48
CA SER A 202 13.97 -2.20 -9.55
C SER A 202 13.42 -1.75 -10.90
N ASN A 203 14.34 -1.48 -11.82
CA ASN A 203 14.09 -0.85 -13.11
C ASN A 203 14.39 -1.80 -14.25
N ASN A 204 13.62 -1.67 -15.32
CA ASN A 204 13.95 -2.30 -16.58
C ASN A 204 15.01 -1.47 -17.34
N PHE A 205 15.90 -2.18 -18.04
CA PHE A 205 16.89 -1.65 -18.98
C PHE A 205 18.05 -0.83 -18.38
N VAL A 206 17.78 0.31 -17.75
CA VAL A 206 18.80 1.23 -17.20
C VAL A 206 18.57 1.43 -15.70
N ASP A 207 19.60 1.85 -14.98
CA ASP A 207 19.56 2.08 -13.53
C ASP A 207 18.84 0.96 -12.77
N ASN A 208 19.21 -0.30 -13.06
CA ASN A 208 18.43 -1.50 -12.74
C ASN A 208 18.00 -1.63 -11.28
N VAL A 209 18.79 -1.08 -10.36
CA VAL A 209 18.41 -0.94 -8.95
C VAL A 209 18.79 0.47 -8.50
N VAL A 210 17.81 1.21 -7.98
CA VAL A 210 17.99 2.55 -7.41
C VAL A 210 17.61 2.49 -5.94
N PHE A 211 18.45 3.06 -5.09
CA PHE A 211 18.19 3.22 -3.66
C PHE A 211 18.01 4.71 -3.37
N TYR A 212 16.87 5.05 -2.78
CA TYR A 212 16.60 6.36 -2.21
C TYR A 212 16.68 6.22 -0.69
N ARG A 213 17.71 6.85 -0.13
CA ARG A 213 17.78 7.07 1.30
C ARG A 213 16.88 8.25 1.65
N ASN A 214 15.94 8.04 2.55
CA ASN A 214 15.20 9.14 3.14
C ASN A 214 16.11 9.77 4.21
N ASP A 215 16.08 11.10 4.27
CA ASP A 215 16.87 11.87 5.24
C ASP A 215 15.94 13.01 5.69
N THR A 216 14.71 12.65 6.09
CA THR A 216 13.68 13.62 6.43
C THR A 216 14.12 14.44 7.66
N ASP A 217 14.19 15.77 7.48
CA ASP A 217 14.62 16.71 8.53
C ASP A 217 13.39 17.27 9.27
N ASN A 218 12.91 16.53 10.27
CA ASN A 218 11.87 16.97 11.19
C ASN A 218 12.08 16.42 12.62
N ASP A 219 11.24 16.86 13.55
CA ASP A 219 11.25 16.41 14.96
C ASP A 219 10.17 15.34 15.22
N ASN A 220 9.67 14.67 14.17
CA ASN A 220 8.64 13.65 14.31
C ASN A 220 9.25 12.34 14.84
N HIS A 221 8.43 11.60 15.57
CA HIS A 221 8.76 10.34 16.22
C HIS A 221 8.25 9.15 15.42
N TYR A 222 8.79 7.96 15.68
CA TYR A 222 8.35 6.74 15.01
C TYR A 222 8.36 5.51 15.92
N LEU A 223 7.71 4.44 15.47
CA LEU A 223 7.90 3.08 15.95
C LEU A 223 8.03 2.12 14.78
N SER A 224 9.08 1.31 14.81
CA SER A 224 9.18 0.11 13.97
C SER A 224 8.80 -1.11 14.81
N ILE A 225 7.96 -2.00 14.30
CA ILE A 225 7.39 -3.12 15.07
C ILE A 225 7.59 -4.42 14.30
N ARG A 226 8.31 -5.35 14.92
CA ARG A 226 8.41 -6.76 14.50
C ARG A 226 7.59 -7.65 15.40
N LEU A 227 6.93 -8.64 14.81
CA LEU A 227 6.18 -9.64 15.55
C LEU A 227 6.95 -10.96 15.64
N ALA A 228 6.91 -11.57 16.82
CA ALA A 228 7.41 -12.91 17.09
C ALA A 228 6.22 -13.82 17.43
N GLY A 229 5.61 -14.38 16.39
CA GLY A 229 4.50 -15.32 16.49
C GLY A 229 4.93 -16.73 16.93
N LYS A 230 3.95 -17.61 17.14
CA LYS A 230 4.14 -19.00 17.57
C LYS A 230 3.69 -20.00 16.50
N GLY A 231 4.08 -21.26 16.70
CA GLY A 231 3.69 -22.36 15.82
C GLY A 231 4.25 -22.21 14.41
N ALA A 232 3.40 -22.35 13.39
CA ALA A 232 3.80 -22.21 11.99
C ALA A 232 3.92 -20.74 11.56
N ASN A 233 3.24 -19.81 12.24
CA ASN A 233 3.19 -18.39 11.88
C ASN A 233 4.15 -17.57 12.74
N THR A 234 5.45 -17.82 12.60
CA THR A 234 6.49 -17.17 13.43
C THR A 234 6.64 -15.67 13.19
N PHE A 235 6.15 -15.15 12.07
CA PHE A 235 6.18 -13.73 11.73
C PHE A 235 4.88 -12.99 12.11
N GLY A 236 3.87 -13.69 12.62
CA GLY A 236 2.58 -13.06 12.94
C GLY A 236 1.83 -12.54 11.72
N VAL A 237 1.94 -13.20 10.56
CA VAL A 237 1.24 -12.82 9.33
C VAL A 237 -0.28 -12.82 9.55
N GLY A 238 -0.97 -11.75 9.19
CA GLY A 238 -2.39 -11.49 9.47
C GLY A 238 -2.65 -10.84 10.83
N ALA A 239 -1.62 -10.43 11.57
CA ALA A 239 -1.82 -9.69 12.81
C ALA A 239 -2.11 -8.21 12.54
N HIS A 240 -3.01 -7.63 13.33
CA HIS A 240 -3.32 -6.21 13.30
C HIS A 240 -2.59 -5.54 14.44
N VAL A 241 -1.84 -4.48 14.12
CA VAL A 241 -1.09 -3.68 15.07
C VAL A 241 -1.72 -2.31 15.10
N ALA A 242 -2.47 -2.04 16.17
CA ALA A 242 -3.00 -0.72 16.46
C ALA A 242 -2.00 0.04 17.34
N VAL A 243 -1.58 1.21 16.88
CA VAL A 243 -0.72 2.12 17.63
C VAL A 243 -1.49 3.39 17.89
N ALA A 244 -1.69 3.72 19.17
CA ALA A 244 -2.49 4.87 19.59
C ALA A 244 -1.65 5.87 20.40
N THR A 245 -1.71 7.13 19.98
CA THR A 245 -1.25 8.30 20.72
C THR A 245 -2.46 9.06 21.27
N ASP A 246 -2.24 10.21 21.91
CA ASP A 246 -3.33 11.11 22.31
C ASP A 246 -4.07 11.74 21.11
N GLU A 247 -3.45 11.72 19.92
CA GLU A 247 -3.95 12.40 18.71
C GLU A 247 -4.68 11.43 17.77
N VAL A 248 -4.12 10.23 17.56
CA VAL A 248 -4.57 9.32 16.51
C VAL A 248 -4.35 7.86 16.90
N THR A 249 -5.20 6.98 16.37
CA THR A 249 -4.94 5.55 16.31
C THR A 249 -4.69 5.16 14.87
N GLN A 250 -3.53 4.57 14.60
CA GLN A 250 -3.17 4.04 13.30
C GLN A 250 -3.18 2.52 13.36
N VAL A 251 -3.71 1.88 12.32
CA VAL A 251 -3.66 0.43 12.18
C VAL A 251 -2.68 0.04 11.07
N ARG A 252 -1.89 -1.00 11.34
CA ARG A 252 -1.04 -1.69 10.35
C ARG A 252 -1.36 -3.17 10.39
N GLU A 253 -1.48 -3.79 9.22
CA GLU A 253 -1.56 -5.24 9.10
C GLU A 253 -0.19 -5.81 8.73
N LEU A 254 0.25 -6.81 9.48
CA LEU A 254 1.44 -7.58 9.12
C LEU A 254 1.03 -8.61 8.08
N GLY A 255 0.92 -8.19 6.84
CA GLY A 255 0.40 -9.00 5.74
C GLY A 255 1.46 -9.50 4.77
N GLY A 256 1.02 -10.36 3.85
CA GLY A 256 1.73 -10.63 2.60
C GLY A 256 1.54 -9.47 1.61
N THR A 257 2.11 -8.31 1.91
CA THR A 257 2.08 -7.12 1.05
C THR A 257 3.00 -7.31 -0.15
N SER A 258 2.52 -8.13 -1.11
CA SER A 258 3.13 -8.25 -2.42
C SER A 258 2.66 -7.10 -3.29
N ASN A 259 3.59 -6.42 -3.93
CA ASN A 259 3.28 -5.55 -5.06
C ASN A 259 3.88 -6.19 -6.33
N TYR A 260 3.87 -5.47 -7.45
CA TYR A 260 4.36 -5.99 -8.72
C TYR A 260 5.85 -6.38 -8.61
N VAL A 261 6.15 -7.68 -8.69
CA VAL A 261 7.50 -8.30 -8.62
C VAL A 261 8.37 -7.94 -7.38
N SER A 262 7.77 -7.46 -6.30
CA SER A 262 8.46 -7.16 -5.03
C SER A 262 7.57 -7.36 -3.80
N HIS A 263 8.18 -7.28 -2.61
CA HIS A 263 7.52 -7.52 -1.33
C HIS A 263 8.22 -6.73 -0.22
N ASN A 264 7.45 -6.05 0.63
CA ASN A 264 7.99 -5.33 1.78
C ASN A 264 8.40 -6.29 2.91
N PRO A 265 9.33 -5.90 3.79
CA PRO A 265 9.64 -6.69 4.99
C PRO A 265 8.40 -6.88 5.88
N LEU A 266 8.35 -7.99 6.64
CA LEU A 266 7.32 -8.26 7.65
C LEU A 266 7.59 -7.44 8.92
N GLU A 267 7.45 -6.13 8.80
CA GLU A 267 7.69 -5.14 9.83
C GLU A 267 6.73 -3.96 9.61
N ALA A 268 6.06 -3.51 10.67
CA ALA A 268 5.22 -2.32 10.61
C ALA A 268 6.04 -1.09 10.96
N HIS A 269 5.89 -0.02 10.19
CA HIS A 269 6.40 1.31 10.51
C HIS A 269 5.21 2.25 10.77
N VAL A 270 5.31 3.02 11.85
CA VAL A 270 4.27 3.96 12.27
C VAL A 270 4.93 5.26 12.69
N GLY A 271 4.69 6.35 11.94
CA GLY A 271 5.05 7.69 12.37
C GLY A 271 4.10 8.14 13.49
N LEU A 272 4.65 8.80 14.50
CA LEU A 272 3.93 9.24 15.70
C LEU A 272 3.74 10.76 15.77
N GLY A 273 4.16 11.49 14.73
CA GLY A 273 4.19 12.95 14.76
C GLY A 273 4.98 13.43 15.97
N SER A 274 4.40 14.33 16.77
CA SER A 274 5.08 14.87 17.97
C SER A 274 5.02 13.97 19.22
N ALA A 275 4.37 12.81 19.15
CA ALA A 275 4.18 11.95 20.31
C ALA A 275 5.41 11.09 20.62
N ALA A 276 6.05 11.35 21.78
CA ALA A 276 7.22 10.59 22.25
C ALA A 276 6.85 9.24 22.91
N VAL A 277 5.56 8.97 23.14
CA VAL A 277 5.07 7.73 23.75
C VAL A 277 3.77 7.31 23.07
N ALA A 278 3.60 6.02 22.83
CA ALA A 278 2.37 5.44 22.29
C ALA A 278 1.95 4.17 23.05
N SER A 279 0.69 3.78 22.89
CA SER A 279 0.21 2.45 23.26
C SER A 279 0.16 1.56 22.02
N VAL A 280 0.52 0.28 22.16
CA VAL A 280 0.54 -0.69 21.07
C VAL A 280 -0.32 -1.89 21.44
N THR A 281 -1.28 -2.21 20.60
CA THR A 281 -2.12 -3.40 20.72
C THR A 281 -1.97 -4.28 19.48
N VAL A 282 -1.57 -5.52 19.68
CA VAL A 282 -1.47 -6.54 18.62
C VAL A 282 -2.62 -7.51 18.77
N ARG A 283 -3.51 -7.57 17.78
CA ARG A 283 -4.47 -8.67 17.59
C ARG A 283 -3.80 -9.75 16.74
N TRP A 284 -3.59 -10.92 17.32
CA TRP A 284 -2.95 -12.04 16.64
C TRP A 284 -3.96 -12.82 15.80
N PRO A 285 -3.52 -13.56 14.76
CA PRO A 285 -4.41 -14.35 13.90
C PRO A 285 -5.18 -15.46 14.63
N ASP A 286 -4.76 -15.86 15.83
CA ASP A 286 -5.50 -16.84 16.66
C ASP A 286 -6.54 -16.18 17.59
N GLY A 287 -6.75 -14.88 17.45
CA GLY A 287 -7.65 -14.07 18.27
C GLY A 287 -7.09 -13.66 19.63
N THR A 288 -5.86 -14.05 19.98
CA THR A 288 -5.20 -13.54 21.19
C THR A 288 -4.78 -12.08 21.02
N THR A 289 -4.49 -11.40 22.12
CA THR A 289 -4.10 -9.98 22.11
C THR A 289 -2.90 -9.73 23.03
N THR A 290 -1.98 -8.88 22.58
CA THR A 290 -0.91 -8.31 23.40
C THR A 290 -1.07 -6.80 23.44
N THR A 291 -1.02 -6.18 24.63
CA THR A 291 -1.11 -4.72 24.79
C THR A 291 0.07 -4.18 25.60
N LEU A 292 0.60 -3.04 25.19
CA LEU A 292 1.67 -2.28 25.82
C LEU A 292 1.24 -0.81 25.94
N ASP A 293 1.05 -0.27 27.16
CA ASP A 293 0.37 1.02 27.37
C ASP A 293 1.27 2.26 27.37
N ALA A 294 2.61 2.10 27.35
CA ALA A 294 3.57 3.20 27.41
C ALA A 294 4.89 2.80 26.74
N VAL A 295 4.87 2.70 25.41
CA VAL A 295 6.04 2.42 24.58
C VAL A 295 6.68 3.75 24.21
N GLU A 296 7.92 3.98 24.62
CA GLU A 296 8.72 5.13 24.19
C GLU A 296 8.93 5.07 22.66
N ALA A 297 8.95 6.21 22.00
CA ALA A 297 9.19 6.31 20.57
C ALA A 297 10.65 6.01 20.18
N ASP A 298 10.94 6.10 18.89
CA ASP A 298 12.26 6.08 18.25
C ASP A 298 13.02 4.77 18.45
N GLN A 299 12.29 3.66 18.30
CA GLN A 299 12.88 2.34 18.48
C GLN A 299 12.24 1.27 17.60
N LEU A 300 13.02 0.22 17.39
CA LEU A 300 12.53 -1.06 16.92
C LEU A 300 12.04 -1.90 18.11
N LEU A 301 10.73 -2.15 18.16
CA LEU A 301 10.07 -3.01 19.13
C LEU A 301 9.87 -4.41 18.55
N THR A 302 10.17 -5.45 19.34
CA THR A 302 9.77 -6.84 19.01
C THR A 302 8.72 -7.32 20.00
N ILE A 303 7.51 -7.63 19.51
CA ILE A 303 6.38 -8.06 20.32
C ILE A 303 6.16 -9.55 20.12
N SER A 304 6.12 -10.32 21.22
CA SER A 304 5.89 -11.76 21.19
C SER A 304 4.43 -12.12 21.41
N GLN A 305 3.95 -13.15 20.71
CA GLN A 305 2.62 -13.73 20.95
C GLN A 305 2.54 -14.35 22.35
N PRO A 306 1.44 -14.15 23.09
CA PRO A 306 1.29 -14.59 24.48
C PRO A 306 1.38 -16.12 24.62
#